data_AF-V4JJW9-F1
#
_entry.id   AF-V4JJW9-F1
#
_cell.length_a   1.000
_cell.length_b   1.000
_cell.length_c   1.000
_cell.angle_alpha   90.00
_cell.angle_beta   90.00
_cell.angle_gamma   90.00
#
_symmetry.space_group_name_H-M   'P 1'
#
loop_
_entity.id
_entity.type
_entity.pdbx_description
1 polymer ?
#
loop_
_entity_poly.entity_id
_entity_poly.type
_entity_poly.pdbx_seq_one_letter_code
_entity_poly.pdbx_strand_id
1 'polypeptide(L)'
;MLSVCLSVTSAVYASNEPDVGKAADHADTLRDRITRIEASNTALQQQRQRLSNENRELKQRLQQSDLFAELSQQIDAQMALLERLAAALDLNSTANIESSGQSADDALIDENARLQAELTASNRRLRLLTEQFAIAHRLRLDALAEAAAARENSAELNARLRQRQQAADEALMRADKAEKLHAALEQENVRISTENERLSRDLETARERQAEAMRRIIDLDRQLADARAGAMPATISGDGASATLKTTASEQQHVQTDVVNADASGHVIYRVRADDTLSSISKKVYGNTSAWTRIFEANRDRLETPDDLALGMPLIIP
;
A
#
# COMPACT_ATOMS: atom_id res chain seq x y z
N MET A 1 -39.50 12.59 3.34
CA MET A 1 -39.18 11.99 4.66
C MET A 1 -37.81 12.43 5.22
N LEU A 2 -36.81 12.78 4.40
CA LEU A 2 -35.49 13.25 4.92
C LEU A 2 -35.43 14.72 5.39
N SER A 3 -36.48 15.52 5.20
CA SER A 3 -36.44 16.96 5.56
C SER A 3 -36.73 17.24 7.05
N VAL A 4 -37.22 16.27 7.81
CA VAL A 4 -37.68 16.46 9.20
C VAL A 4 -36.63 16.02 10.23
N CYS A 5 -35.59 15.30 9.82
CA CYS A 5 -34.52 14.86 10.73
C CYS A 5 -33.43 15.91 10.99
N LEU A 6 -33.38 17.03 10.24
CA LEU A 6 -32.37 18.06 10.43
C LEU A 6 -32.66 19.05 11.56
N SER A 7 -33.88 19.08 12.12
CA SER A 7 -34.25 20.07 13.16
C SER A 7 -33.95 19.63 14.59
N VAL A 8 -33.69 18.34 14.84
CA VAL A 8 -33.53 17.80 16.20
C VAL A 8 -32.06 17.71 16.64
N THR A 9 -31.11 17.74 15.72
CA THR A 9 -29.67 17.64 16.02
C THR A 9 -29.01 18.98 16.40
N SER A 10 -29.71 20.11 16.28
CA SER A 10 -29.13 21.43 16.57
C SER A 10 -29.10 21.81 18.05
N ALA A 11 -29.76 21.05 18.94
CA ALA A 11 -29.94 21.45 20.35
C ALA A 11 -29.00 20.76 21.36
N VAL A 12 -28.17 19.81 20.94
CA VAL A 12 -27.31 19.01 21.85
C VAL A 12 -25.81 19.38 21.74
N TYR A 13 -25.42 20.25 20.81
CA TYR A 13 -24.00 20.54 20.52
C TYR A 13 -23.53 21.93 21.02
N ALA A 14 -24.08 22.43 22.12
CA ALA A 14 -23.77 23.76 22.66
C ALA A 14 -22.77 23.76 23.82
N SER A 15 -22.02 22.68 24.08
CA SER A 15 -21.12 22.59 25.25
C SER A 15 -19.75 21.96 25.00
N ASN A 16 -19.29 21.88 23.76
CA ASN A 16 -17.89 21.62 23.47
C ASN A 16 -17.55 22.41 22.22
N GLU A 17 -16.72 23.44 22.35
CA GLU A 17 -16.26 24.29 21.25
C GLU A 17 -15.26 23.49 20.40
N PRO A 18 -15.67 22.95 19.24
CA PRO A 18 -14.79 22.11 18.44
C PRO A 18 -14.29 22.97 17.29
N ASP A 19 -13.05 23.45 17.38
CA ASP A 19 -12.21 24.01 16.30
C ASP A 19 -12.96 24.19 14.95
N VAL A 20 -13.86 25.19 14.90
CA VAL A 20 -14.94 25.30 13.89
C VAL A 20 -14.36 25.48 12.49
N GLY A 21 -13.15 26.04 12.40
CA GLY A 21 -12.40 26.18 11.15
C GLY A 21 -12.00 24.84 10.54
N LYS A 22 -11.47 23.89 11.32
CA LYS A 22 -11.03 22.58 10.78
C LYS A 22 -12.19 21.69 10.38
N ALA A 23 -13.31 21.75 11.10
CA ALA A 23 -14.51 21.00 10.75
C ALA A 23 -15.17 21.56 9.47
N ALA A 24 -15.15 22.89 9.28
CA ALA A 24 -15.61 23.53 8.06
C ALA A 24 -14.71 23.19 6.86
N ASP A 25 -13.39 23.27 7.02
CA ASP A 25 -12.42 22.91 5.96
C ASP A 25 -12.57 21.44 5.54
N HIS A 26 -12.80 20.53 6.50
CA HIS A 26 -13.03 19.11 6.21
C HIS A 26 -14.37 18.89 5.50
N ALA A 27 -15.44 19.60 5.89
CA ALA A 27 -16.74 19.52 5.24
C ALA A 27 -16.69 20.04 3.80
N ASP A 28 -15.94 21.10 3.52
CA ASP A 28 -15.74 21.63 2.17
C ASP A 28 -14.88 20.68 1.32
N THR A 29 -13.86 20.06 1.92
CA THR A 29 -13.08 19.01 1.25
C THR A 29 -13.93 17.79 0.89
N LEU A 30 -14.89 17.40 1.74
CA LEU A 30 -15.81 16.30 1.47
C LEU A 30 -16.83 16.68 0.38
N ARG A 31 -17.36 17.91 0.38
CA ARG A 31 -18.21 18.42 -0.70
C ARG A 31 -17.48 18.40 -2.03
N ASP A 32 -16.23 18.84 -2.08
CA ASP A 32 -15.39 18.81 -3.28
C ASP A 32 -15.09 17.40 -3.78
N ARG A 33 -15.01 16.41 -2.89
CA ARG A 33 -14.88 15.00 -3.27
C ARG A 33 -16.18 14.44 -3.81
N ILE A 34 -17.32 14.78 -3.19
CA ILE A 34 -18.66 14.36 -3.65
C ILE A 34 -18.93 14.93 -5.04
N THR A 35 -18.68 16.22 -5.28
CA THR A 35 -18.88 16.84 -6.59
C THR A 35 -17.98 16.23 -7.67
N ARG A 36 -16.72 15.89 -7.33
CA ARG A 36 -15.82 15.14 -8.24
C ARG A 36 -16.33 13.74 -8.55
N ILE A 37 -16.87 13.03 -7.56
CA ILE A 37 -17.45 11.69 -7.74
C ILE A 37 -18.73 11.77 -8.59
N GLU A 38 -19.58 12.76 -8.37
CA GLU A 38 -20.78 13.01 -9.16
C GLU A 38 -20.43 13.35 -10.62
N ALA A 39 -19.42 14.20 -10.83
CA ALA A 39 -18.90 14.51 -12.17
C ALA A 39 -18.33 13.26 -12.87
N SER A 40 -17.62 12.39 -12.13
CA SER A 40 -17.11 11.13 -12.67
C SER A 40 -18.24 10.15 -13.03
N ASN A 41 -19.27 10.06 -12.19
CA ASN A 41 -20.44 9.21 -12.45
C ASN A 41 -21.25 9.69 -13.67
N THR A 42 -21.43 11.00 -13.83
CA THR A 42 -22.12 11.55 -15.01
C THR A 42 -21.33 11.30 -16.28
N ALA A 43 -20.00 11.45 -16.26
CA ALA A 43 -19.13 11.10 -17.39
C ALA A 43 -19.23 9.60 -17.75
N LEU A 44 -19.22 8.70 -16.76
CA LEU A 44 -19.39 7.27 -16.97
C LEU A 44 -20.77 6.92 -17.55
N GLN A 45 -21.83 7.61 -17.11
CA GLN A 45 -23.17 7.43 -17.66
C GLN A 45 -23.24 7.87 -19.14
N GLN A 46 -22.63 9.00 -19.48
CA GLN A 46 -22.53 9.47 -20.87
C GLN A 46 -21.74 8.47 -21.74
N GLN A 47 -20.64 7.92 -21.22
CA GLN A 47 -19.86 6.91 -21.91
C GLN A 47 -20.66 5.61 -22.14
N ARG A 48 -21.42 5.14 -21.15
CA ARG A 48 -22.32 3.98 -21.31
C ARG A 48 -23.41 4.23 -22.36
N GLN A 49 -23.98 5.43 -22.39
CA GLN A 49 -24.98 5.78 -23.40
C GLN A 49 -24.36 5.80 -24.80
N ARG A 50 -23.16 6.36 -24.95
CA ARG A 50 -22.43 6.34 -26.22
C ARG A 50 -22.16 4.92 -26.70
N LEU A 51 -21.61 4.05 -25.84
CA LEU A 51 -21.37 2.65 -26.17
C LEU A 51 -22.67 1.89 -26.50
N SER A 52 -23.78 2.23 -25.84
CA SER A 52 -25.08 1.63 -26.17
C SER A 52 -25.57 2.06 -27.57
N ASN A 53 -25.32 3.29 -27.97
CA ASN A 53 -25.68 3.79 -29.29
C ASN A 53 -24.79 3.16 -30.37
N GLU A 54 -23.48 3.08 -30.13
CA GLU A 54 -22.53 2.40 -31.02
C GLU A 54 -22.88 0.92 -31.19
N ASN A 55 -23.24 0.21 -30.11
CA ASN A 55 -23.71 -1.18 -30.22
C ASN A 55 -25.02 -1.33 -31.01
N ARG A 56 -25.94 -0.36 -30.89
CA ARG A 56 -27.17 -0.35 -31.68
C ARG A 56 -26.86 -0.16 -33.17
N GLU A 57 -25.95 0.76 -33.49
CA GLU A 57 -25.51 1.00 -34.87
C GLU A 57 -24.78 -0.22 -35.46
N LEU A 58 -23.86 -0.83 -34.70
CA LEU A 58 -23.19 -2.07 -35.12
C LEU A 58 -24.18 -3.20 -35.38
N LYS A 59 -25.22 -3.32 -34.56
CA LYS A 59 -26.29 -4.31 -34.77
C LYS A 59 -27.09 -4.03 -36.05
N GLN A 60 -27.37 -2.77 -36.36
CA GLN A 60 -28.02 -2.40 -37.62
C GLN A 60 -27.13 -2.71 -38.83
N ARG A 61 -25.83 -2.43 -38.75
CA ARG A 61 -24.87 -2.80 -39.82
C ARG A 61 -24.76 -4.31 -40.00
N LEU A 62 -24.86 -5.10 -38.93
CA LEU A 62 -24.91 -6.56 -39.01
C LEU A 62 -26.18 -7.04 -39.73
N GLN A 63 -27.35 -6.48 -39.39
CA GLN A 63 -28.60 -6.80 -40.09
C GLN A 63 -28.54 -6.42 -41.57
N GLN A 64 -27.88 -5.31 -41.91
CA GLN A 64 -27.62 -4.96 -43.30
C GLN A 64 -26.72 -5.98 -43.99
N SER A 65 -25.72 -6.55 -43.31
CA SER A 65 -24.92 -7.66 -43.86
C SER A 65 -25.73 -8.94 -44.11
N ASP A 66 -26.72 -9.24 -43.27
CA ASP A 66 -27.60 -10.39 -43.48
C ASP A 66 -28.51 -10.18 -44.72
N LEU A 67 -29.02 -8.96 -44.93
CA LEU A 67 -29.75 -8.60 -46.17
C LEU A 67 -28.88 -8.75 -47.43
N PHE A 68 -27.57 -8.51 -47.31
CA PHE A 68 -26.66 -8.74 -48.43
C PHE A 68 -26.45 -10.23 -48.73
N ALA A 69 -26.54 -11.11 -47.72
CA ALA A 69 -26.49 -12.56 -47.94
C ALA A 69 -27.74 -13.06 -48.68
N GLU A 70 -28.93 -12.52 -48.36
CA GLU A 70 -30.17 -12.81 -49.10
C GLU A 70 -30.09 -12.35 -50.56
N LEU A 71 -29.50 -11.18 -50.82
CA LEU A 71 -29.29 -10.69 -52.17
C LEU A 71 -28.33 -11.59 -52.97
N SER A 72 -27.27 -12.10 -52.33
CA SER A 72 -26.36 -13.07 -52.97
C SER A 72 -27.09 -14.35 -53.37
N GLN A 73 -27.91 -14.91 -52.48
CA GLN A 73 -28.72 -16.10 -52.79
C GLN A 73 -29.69 -15.85 -53.95
N GLN A 74 -30.30 -14.66 -54.03
CA GLN A 74 -31.15 -14.30 -55.17
C GLN A 74 -30.38 -14.24 -56.48
N ILE A 75 -29.15 -13.69 -56.47
CA ILE A 75 -28.29 -13.65 -57.66
C ILE A 75 -27.92 -15.07 -58.10
N ASP A 76 -27.54 -15.96 -57.18
CA ASP A 76 -27.23 -17.35 -57.48
C ASP A 76 -28.44 -18.09 -58.07
N ALA A 77 -29.64 -17.84 -57.53
CA ALA A 77 -30.88 -18.40 -58.06
C ALA A 77 -31.21 -17.91 -59.48
N GLN A 78 -30.97 -16.62 -59.77
CA GLN A 78 -31.16 -16.08 -61.11
C GLN A 78 -30.11 -16.62 -62.10
N MET A 79 -28.85 -16.77 -61.67
CA MET A 79 -27.80 -17.40 -62.48
C MET A 79 -28.17 -18.84 -62.87
N ALA A 80 -28.69 -19.64 -61.93
CA ALA A 80 -29.15 -21.00 -62.22
C ALA A 80 -30.34 -21.06 -63.18
N LEU A 81 -31.23 -20.04 -63.15
CA LEU A 81 -32.33 -19.91 -64.10
C LEU A 81 -31.79 -19.60 -65.50
N LEU A 82 -30.85 -18.66 -65.61
CA LEU A 82 -30.21 -18.31 -66.88
C LEU A 82 -29.45 -19.49 -67.48
N GLU A 83 -28.74 -20.29 -66.68
CA GLU A 83 -28.09 -21.52 -67.16
C GLU A 83 -29.10 -22.54 -67.72
N ARG A 84 -30.26 -22.69 -67.06
CA ARG A 84 -31.34 -23.57 -67.56
C ARG A 84 -31.97 -23.06 -68.86
N LEU A 85 -32.18 -21.75 -68.98
CA LEU A 85 -32.70 -21.15 -70.21
C LEU A 85 -31.69 -21.27 -71.37
N ALA A 86 -30.41 -21.05 -71.10
CA ALA A 86 -29.34 -21.25 -72.08
C ALA A 86 -29.32 -22.71 -72.58
N ALA A 87 -29.41 -23.69 -71.68
CA ALA A 87 -29.51 -25.10 -72.05
C ALA A 87 -30.76 -25.42 -72.88
N ALA A 88 -31.91 -24.80 -72.57
CA ALA A 88 -33.15 -24.99 -73.31
C ALA A 88 -33.10 -24.38 -74.73
N LEU A 89 -32.42 -23.24 -74.90
CA LEU A 89 -32.21 -22.61 -76.21
C LEU A 89 -31.26 -23.42 -77.10
N ASP A 90 -30.23 -24.03 -76.53
CA ASP A 90 -29.28 -24.88 -77.25
C ASP A 90 -29.96 -26.16 -77.81
N LEU A 91 -30.94 -26.70 -77.07
CA LEU A 91 -31.81 -27.78 -77.56
C LEU A 91 -32.76 -27.33 -78.68
N ASN A 92 -33.25 -26.08 -78.62
CA ASN A 92 -34.22 -25.56 -79.58
C ASN A 92 -33.59 -25.08 -80.89
N SER A 93 -32.31 -24.67 -80.87
CA SER A 93 -31.55 -24.28 -82.07
C SER A 93 -31.37 -25.47 -83.04
N THR A 94 -31.15 -26.68 -82.52
CA THR A 94 -30.99 -27.89 -83.34
C THR A 94 -32.26 -28.29 -84.11
N ALA A 95 -33.43 -27.78 -83.72
CA ALA A 95 -34.71 -28.13 -84.30
C ALA A 95 -35.20 -27.15 -85.40
N ASN A 96 -34.63 -25.95 -85.51
CA ASN A 96 -35.23 -24.84 -86.27
C ASN A 96 -34.38 -24.31 -87.45
N ILE A 97 -33.33 -25.03 -87.85
CA ILE A 97 -32.32 -24.56 -88.82
C ILE A 97 -32.80 -24.49 -90.28
N GLU A 98 -33.95 -25.04 -90.66
CA GLU A 98 -34.24 -25.28 -92.09
C GLU A 98 -35.03 -24.22 -92.87
N SER A 99 -35.44 -23.03 -92.37
CA SER A 99 -36.27 -22.15 -93.24
C SER A 99 -36.25 -20.60 -93.15
N SER A 100 -35.34 -19.91 -92.46
CA SER A 100 -35.31 -18.42 -92.51
C SER A 100 -34.00 -17.74 -92.03
N GLY A 101 -32.85 -18.30 -92.39
CA GLY A 101 -31.57 -18.10 -91.67
C GLY A 101 -30.67 -16.93 -92.07
N GLN A 102 -31.16 -15.72 -92.40
CA GLN A 102 -30.26 -14.56 -92.61
C GLN A 102 -30.66 -13.30 -91.84
N SER A 103 -31.91 -12.85 -91.87
CA SER A 103 -32.31 -11.68 -91.06
C SER A 103 -32.60 -12.02 -89.60
N ALA A 104 -33.01 -13.25 -89.31
CA ALA A 104 -33.21 -13.74 -87.95
C ALA A 104 -31.86 -14.00 -87.25
N ASP A 105 -30.87 -14.52 -87.99
CA ASP A 105 -29.52 -14.78 -87.46
C ASP A 105 -28.81 -13.48 -87.09
N ASP A 106 -28.88 -12.43 -87.91
CA ASP A 106 -28.28 -11.12 -87.57
C ASP A 106 -28.94 -10.48 -86.32
N ALA A 107 -30.27 -10.60 -86.16
CA ALA A 107 -30.96 -10.09 -84.96
C ALA A 107 -30.57 -10.87 -83.70
N LEU A 108 -30.39 -12.18 -83.81
CA LEU A 108 -29.91 -13.03 -82.71
C LEU A 108 -28.44 -12.77 -82.36
N ILE A 109 -27.60 -12.42 -83.35
CA ILE A 109 -26.21 -12.00 -83.13
C ILE A 109 -26.16 -10.68 -82.36
N ASP A 110 -26.98 -9.70 -82.74
CA ASP A 110 -27.08 -8.42 -82.04
C ASP A 110 -27.61 -8.57 -80.60
N GLU A 111 -28.60 -9.44 -80.39
CA GLU A 111 -29.13 -9.74 -79.06
C GLU A 111 -28.08 -10.45 -78.18
N ASN A 112 -27.35 -11.42 -78.74
CA ASN A 112 -26.24 -12.07 -78.03
C ASN A 112 -25.14 -11.08 -77.66
N ALA A 113 -24.79 -10.15 -78.56
CA ALA A 113 -23.79 -9.11 -78.27
C ALA A 113 -24.26 -8.18 -77.13
N ARG A 114 -25.55 -7.84 -77.08
CA ARG A 114 -26.14 -7.05 -75.97
C ARG A 114 -26.12 -7.80 -74.65
N LEU A 115 -26.53 -9.07 -74.65
CA LEU A 115 -26.53 -9.91 -73.45
C LEU A 115 -25.10 -10.13 -72.92
N GLN A 116 -24.11 -10.30 -73.80
CA GLN A 116 -22.70 -10.36 -73.40
C GLN A 116 -22.23 -9.03 -72.79
N ALA A 117 -22.61 -7.89 -73.35
CA ALA A 117 -22.30 -6.58 -72.78
C ALA A 117 -22.93 -6.39 -71.39
N GLU A 118 -24.18 -6.81 -71.22
CA GLU A 118 -24.87 -6.74 -69.92
C GLU A 118 -24.26 -7.69 -68.88
N LEU A 119 -23.92 -8.93 -69.27
CA LEU A 119 -23.24 -9.89 -68.42
C LEU A 119 -21.85 -9.39 -67.99
N THR A 120 -21.09 -8.78 -68.90
CA THR A 120 -19.79 -8.18 -68.54
C THR A 120 -19.94 -6.99 -67.60
N ALA A 121 -20.97 -6.15 -67.78
CA ALA A 121 -21.28 -5.05 -66.86
C ALA A 121 -21.70 -5.57 -65.47
N SER A 122 -22.55 -6.59 -65.42
CA SER A 122 -22.96 -7.27 -64.18
C SER A 122 -21.77 -7.88 -63.46
N ASN A 123 -20.89 -8.59 -64.17
CA ASN A 123 -19.67 -9.16 -63.60
C ASN A 123 -18.71 -8.10 -63.04
N ARG A 124 -18.58 -6.95 -63.71
CA ARG A 124 -17.80 -5.83 -63.15
C ARG A 124 -18.42 -5.29 -61.87
N ARG A 125 -19.75 -5.15 -61.83
CA ARG A 125 -20.47 -4.69 -60.63
C ARG A 125 -20.31 -5.68 -59.47
N LEU A 126 -20.40 -6.98 -59.73
CA LEU A 126 -20.18 -8.03 -58.73
C LEU A 126 -18.76 -8.02 -58.17
N ARG A 127 -17.75 -7.83 -59.02
CA ARG A 127 -16.35 -7.69 -58.57
C ARG A 127 -16.17 -6.51 -57.62
N LEU A 128 -16.69 -5.33 -57.99
CA LEU A 128 -16.65 -4.15 -57.11
C LEU A 128 -17.34 -4.42 -55.78
N LEU A 129 -18.52 -5.07 -55.80
CA LEU A 129 -19.24 -5.41 -54.58
C LEU A 129 -18.42 -6.36 -53.68
N THR A 130 -17.79 -7.36 -54.29
CA THR A 130 -16.93 -8.32 -53.57
C THR A 130 -15.72 -7.63 -52.94
N GLU A 131 -15.08 -6.71 -53.65
CA GLU A 131 -13.98 -5.90 -53.13
C GLU A 131 -14.44 -5.01 -51.95
N GLN A 132 -15.59 -4.36 -52.08
CA GLN A 132 -16.17 -3.55 -51.00
C GLN A 132 -16.49 -4.40 -49.76
N PHE A 133 -17.02 -5.61 -49.94
CA PHE A 133 -17.24 -6.53 -48.83
C PHE A 133 -15.95 -6.98 -48.16
N ALA A 134 -14.90 -7.28 -48.95
CA ALA A 134 -13.61 -7.66 -48.39
C ALA A 134 -13.00 -6.53 -47.54
N ILE A 135 -13.11 -5.28 -48.01
CA ILE A 135 -12.65 -4.10 -47.26
C ILE A 135 -13.48 -3.92 -45.98
N ALA A 136 -14.81 -3.97 -46.08
CA ALA A 136 -15.69 -3.83 -44.92
C ALA A 136 -15.46 -4.93 -43.88
N HIS A 137 -15.24 -6.16 -44.32
CA HIS A 137 -14.94 -7.30 -43.45
C HIS A 137 -13.60 -7.11 -42.73
N ARG A 138 -12.56 -6.67 -43.43
CA ARG A 138 -11.26 -6.36 -42.83
C ARG A 138 -11.36 -5.27 -41.78
N LEU A 139 -12.01 -4.14 -42.10
CA LEU A 139 -12.23 -3.05 -41.14
C LEU A 139 -13.00 -3.50 -39.90
N ARG A 140 -13.97 -4.42 -40.06
CA ARG A 140 -14.69 -5.00 -38.94
C ARG A 140 -13.79 -5.86 -38.06
N LEU A 141 -12.90 -6.66 -38.65
CA LEU A 141 -11.94 -7.46 -37.89
C LEU A 141 -10.96 -6.57 -37.11
N ASP A 142 -10.45 -5.51 -37.74
CA ASP A 142 -9.57 -4.54 -37.09
C ASP A 142 -10.28 -3.85 -35.92
N ALA A 143 -11.53 -3.40 -36.11
CA ALA A 143 -12.34 -2.81 -35.03
C ALA A 143 -12.63 -3.79 -33.88
N LEU A 144 -12.83 -5.08 -34.17
CA LEU A 144 -13.00 -6.10 -33.14
C LEU A 144 -11.70 -6.34 -32.35
N ALA A 145 -10.55 -6.31 -33.02
CA ALA A 145 -9.24 -6.42 -32.38
C ALA A 145 -8.97 -5.21 -31.46
N GLU A 146 -9.26 -3.99 -31.92
CA GLU A 146 -9.16 -2.78 -31.10
C GLU A 146 -10.09 -2.83 -29.88
N ALA A 147 -11.33 -3.29 -30.07
CA ALA A 147 -12.28 -3.47 -28.96
C ALA A 147 -11.82 -4.54 -27.95
N ALA A 148 -11.16 -5.61 -28.41
CA ALA A 148 -10.58 -6.62 -27.53
C ALA A 148 -9.41 -6.04 -26.71
N ALA A 149 -8.48 -5.33 -27.35
CA ALA A 149 -7.37 -4.66 -26.67
C ALA A 149 -7.85 -3.62 -25.65
N ALA A 150 -8.88 -2.83 -25.99
CA ALA A 150 -9.47 -1.86 -25.07
C ALA A 150 -10.10 -2.54 -23.84
N ARG A 151 -10.75 -3.70 -24.01
CA ARG A 151 -11.31 -4.48 -22.89
C ARG A 151 -10.20 -5.01 -21.99
N GLU A 152 -9.11 -5.52 -22.54
CA GLU A 152 -7.97 -5.99 -21.77
C GLU A 152 -7.35 -4.86 -20.94
N ASN A 153 -7.08 -3.70 -21.55
CA ASN A 153 -6.58 -2.51 -20.84
C ASN A 153 -7.53 -2.08 -19.71
N SER A 154 -8.85 -2.10 -19.97
CA SER A 154 -9.84 -1.78 -18.93
C SER A 154 -9.85 -2.79 -17.79
N ALA A 155 -9.65 -4.07 -18.09
CA ALA A 155 -9.57 -5.13 -17.09
C ALA A 155 -8.29 -4.98 -16.24
N GLU A 156 -7.16 -4.66 -16.86
CA GLU A 156 -5.91 -4.39 -16.15
C GLU A 156 -6.02 -3.18 -15.23
N LEU A 157 -6.59 -2.07 -15.72
CA LEU A 157 -6.84 -0.87 -14.92
C LEU A 157 -7.75 -1.16 -13.73
N ASN A 158 -8.81 -1.95 -13.94
CA ASN A 158 -9.70 -2.39 -12.87
C ASN A 158 -8.98 -3.28 -11.83
N ALA A 159 -8.09 -4.17 -12.29
CA ALA A 159 -7.28 -5.00 -11.40
C ALA A 159 -6.32 -4.14 -10.55
N ARG A 160 -5.63 -3.18 -11.17
CA ARG A 160 -4.76 -2.22 -10.47
C ARG A 160 -5.55 -1.38 -9.45
N LEU A 161 -6.76 -0.95 -9.80
CA LEU A 161 -7.61 -0.19 -8.89
C LEU A 161 -8.04 -1.04 -7.68
N ARG A 162 -8.44 -2.30 -7.90
CA ARG A 162 -8.75 -3.24 -6.81
C ARG A 162 -7.55 -3.48 -5.90
N GLN A 163 -6.35 -3.65 -6.47
CA GLN A 163 -5.13 -3.81 -5.69
C GLN A 163 -4.84 -2.57 -4.82
N ARG A 164 -5.03 -1.36 -5.37
CA ARG A 164 -4.90 -0.12 -4.60
C ARG A 164 -5.94 0.01 -3.49
N GLN A 165 -7.18 -0.41 -3.74
CA GLN A 165 -8.23 -0.44 -2.71
C GLN A 165 -7.88 -1.41 -1.59
N GLN A 166 -7.47 -2.65 -1.91
CA GLN A 166 -7.02 -3.62 -0.91
C GLN A 166 -5.84 -3.09 -0.09
N ALA A 167 -4.84 -2.48 -0.73
CA ALA A 167 -3.71 -1.88 -0.02
C ALA A 167 -4.15 -0.74 0.90
N ALA A 168 -5.13 0.08 0.49
CA ALA A 168 -5.70 1.13 1.31
C ALA A 168 -6.48 0.57 2.52
N ASP A 169 -7.28 -0.47 2.31
CA ASP A 169 -8.04 -1.15 3.36
C ASP A 169 -7.10 -1.80 4.38
N GLU A 170 -6.04 -2.47 3.92
CA GLU A 170 -5.02 -3.00 4.82
C GLU A 170 -4.26 -1.91 5.57
N ALA A 171 -3.97 -0.78 4.92
CA ALA A 171 -3.32 0.35 5.58
C ALA A 171 -4.22 0.95 6.68
N LEU A 172 -5.53 1.03 6.44
CA LEU A 172 -6.51 1.47 7.43
C LEU A 172 -6.57 0.50 8.62
N MET A 173 -6.62 -0.80 8.37
CA MET A 173 -6.58 -1.81 9.44
C MET A 173 -5.27 -1.76 10.24
N ARG A 174 -4.13 -1.46 9.59
CA ARG A 174 -2.83 -1.25 10.27
C ARG A 174 -2.85 0.01 11.13
N ALA A 175 -3.47 1.09 10.65
CA ALA A 175 -3.61 2.34 11.41
C ALA A 175 -4.48 2.15 12.65
N ASP A 176 -5.65 1.51 12.53
CA ASP A 176 -6.54 1.20 13.66
C ASP A 176 -5.85 0.32 14.71
N LYS A 177 -5.04 -0.65 14.25
CA LYS A 177 -4.25 -1.49 15.16
C LYS A 177 -3.16 -0.67 15.86
N ALA A 178 -2.47 0.23 15.15
CA ALA A 178 -1.45 1.09 15.73
C ALA A 178 -2.06 2.04 16.78
N GLU A 179 -3.22 2.63 16.51
CA GLU A 179 -3.94 3.48 17.47
C GLU A 179 -4.29 2.72 18.75
N LYS A 180 -4.81 1.49 18.63
CA LYS A 180 -5.09 0.63 19.80
C LYS A 180 -3.84 0.30 20.60
N LEU A 181 -2.71 0.04 19.92
CA LEU A 181 -1.43 -0.21 20.59
C LEU A 181 -0.90 1.04 21.28
N HIS A 182 -1.01 2.21 20.65
CA HIS A 182 -0.63 3.48 21.26
C HIS A 182 -1.48 3.78 22.50
N ALA A 183 -2.80 3.62 22.43
CA ALA A 183 -3.67 3.79 23.58
C ALA A 183 -3.33 2.81 24.73
N ALA A 184 -2.99 1.56 24.41
CA ALA A 184 -2.56 0.59 25.41
C ALA A 184 -1.21 0.98 26.06
N LEU A 185 -0.24 1.46 25.28
CA LEU A 185 1.04 1.96 25.79
C LEU A 185 0.85 3.19 26.67
N GLU A 186 -0.02 4.12 26.28
CA GLU A 186 -0.35 5.30 27.09
C GLU A 186 -0.96 4.92 28.43
N GLN A 187 -1.90 3.97 28.46
CA GLN A 187 -2.48 3.46 29.69
C GLN A 187 -1.43 2.87 30.63
N GLU A 188 -0.47 2.10 30.08
CA GLU A 188 0.59 1.49 30.87
C GLU A 188 1.60 2.52 31.38
N ASN A 189 1.96 3.52 30.56
CA ASN A 189 2.81 4.63 30.99
C ASN A 189 2.16 5.43 32.13
N VAL A 190 0.85 5.69 32.07
CA VAL A 190 0.11 6.34 33.16
C VAL A 190 0.16 5.48 34.42
N ARG A 191 -0.06 4.16 34.31
CA ARG A 191 0.05 3.24 35.46
C ARG A 191 1.44 3.29 36.10
N ILE A 192 2.48 3.13 35.30
CA ILE A 192 3.88 3.21 35.76
C ILE A 192 4.16 4.56 36.42
N SER A 193 3.67 5.67 35.84
CA SER A 193 3.82 7.00 36.44
C SER A 193 3.15 7.07 37.81
N THR A 194 1.92 6.59 37.94
CA THR A 194 1.20 6.60 39.23
C THR A 194 1.88 5.71 40.28
N GLU A 195 2.46 4.58 39.86
CA GLU A 195 3.21 3.68 40.74
C GLU A 195 4.54 4.31 41.17
N ASN A 196 5.27 4.94 40.25
CA ASN A 196 6.50 5.68 40.56
C ASN A 196 6.25 6.84 41.52
N GLU A 197 5.16 7.59 41.34
CA GLU A 197 4.76 8.63 42.29
C GLU A 197 4.46 8.04 43.67
N ARG A 198 3.74 6.91 43.72
CA ARG A 198 3.44 6.22 44.99
C ARG A 198 4.73 5.76 45.68
N LEU A 199 5.61 5.08 44.96
CA LEU A 199 6.91 4.64 45.48
C LEU A 199 7.76 5.83 45.94
N SER A 200 7.71 6.94 45.20
CA SER A 200 8.42 8.17 45.60
C SER A 200 7.87 8.74 46.91
N ARG A 201 6.55 8.77 47.11
CA ARG A 201 5.94 9.16 48.39
C ARG A 201 6.34 8.20 49.50
N ASP A 202 6.29 6.90 49.26
CA ASP A 202 6.65 5.88 50.26
C ASP A 202 8.12 6.01 50.68
N LEU A 203 9.03 6.23 49.72
CA LEU A 203 10.45 6.52 49.98
C LEU A 203 10.64 7.79 50.80
N GLU A 204 9.90 8.85 50.51
CA GLU A 204 9.99 10.10 51.27
C GLU A 204 9.56 9.87 52.73
N THR A 205 8.43 9.20 52.96
CA THR A 205 8.01 8.87 54.34
C THR A 205 9.02 7.95 55.05
N ALA A 206 9.68 7.05 54.34
CA ALA A 206 10.71 6.20 54.91
C ALA A 206 11.96 7.02 55.30
N ARG A 207 12.38 7.97 54.45
CA ARG A 207 13.47 8.91 54.75
C ARG A 207 13.14 9.82 55.92
N GLU A 208 11.91 10.34 56.01
CA GLU A 208 11.45 11.13 57.16
C GLU A 208 11.52 10.31 58.45
N ARG A 209 11.03 9.07 58.44
CA ARG A 209 11.13 8.15 59.60
C ARG A 209 12.59 7.88 59.99
N GLN A 210 13.49 7.70 59.01
CA GLN A 210 14.92 7.55 59.25
C GLN A 210 15.52 8.82 59.85
N ALA A 211 15.17 10.00 59.34
CA ALA A 211 15.63 11.29 59.85
C ALA A 211 15.16 11.56 61.30
N GLU A 212 13.91 11.23 61.62
CA GLU A 212 13.39 11.29 62.99
C GLU A 212 14.11 10.34 63.92
N ALA A 213 14.35 9.09 63.50
CA ALA A 213 15.10 8.12 64.29
C ALA A 213 16.53 8.60 64.56
N MET A 214 17.22 9.16 63.55
CA MET A 214 18.54 9.76 63.73
C MET A 214 18.54 10.95 64.68
N ARG A 215 17.54 11.85 64.59
CA ARG A 215 17.39 12.97 65.54
C ARG A 215 17.23 12.46 66.97
N ARG A 216 16.39 11.44 67.18
CA ARG A 216 16.21 10.82 68.51
C ARG A 216 17.52 10.22 69.05
N ILE A 217 18.33 9.59 68.20
CA ILE A 217 19.64 9.07 68.60
C ILE A 217 20.56 10.21 69.07
N ILE A 218 20.65 11.29 68.30
CA ILE A 218 21.48 12.46 68.66
C ILE A 218 21.00 13.10 69.98
N ASP A 219 19.68 13.24 70.16
CA ASP A 219 19.10 13.79 71.40
C ASP A 219 19.39 12.89 72.61
N LEU A 220 19.28 11.57 72.45
CA LEU A 220 19.64 10.60 73.49
C LEU A 220 21.13 10.64 73.82
N ASP A 221 22.01 10.71 72.83
CA ASP A 221 23.46 10.85 73.03
C ASP A 221 23.79 12.12 73.81
N ARG A 222 23.10 13.23 73.51
CA ARG A 222 23.22 14.48 74.26
C ARG A 222 22.77 14.33 75.71
N GLN A 223 21.60 13.71 75.94
CA GLN A 223 21.10 13.44 77.29
C GLN A 223 22.06 12.54 78.09
N LEU A 224 22.63 11.52 77.45
CA LEU A 224 23.63 10.65 78.06
C LEU A 224 24.92 11.41 78.41
N ALA A 225 25.38 12.32 77.54
CA ALA A 225 26.52 13.18 77.81
C ALA A 225 26.26 14.13 79.00
N ASP A 226 25.08 14.76 79.04
CA ASP A 226 24.67 15.66 80.14
C ASP A 226 24.50 14.90 81.46
N ALA A 227 23.92 13.70 81.45
CA ALA A 227 23.81 12.83 82.62
C ALA A 227 25.19 12.37 83.13
N ARG A 228 26.13 12.10 82.22
CA ARG A 228 27.53 11.80 82.56
C ARG A 228 28.26 13.02 83.12
N ALA A 229 27.92 14.23 82.69
CA ALA A 229 28.47 15.48 83.24
C ALA A 229 27.85 15.85 84.61
N GLY A 230 26.57 15.51 84.85
CA GLY A 230 25.89 15.70 86.14
C GLY A 230 26.26 14.66 87.21
N ALA A 231 26.71 13.46 86.79
CA ALA A 231 27.24 12.43 87.67
C ALA A 231 28.76 12.63 87.93
N MET A 232 29.06 13.48 88.93
CA MET A 232 30.35 13.78 89.61
C MET A 232 31.21 14.96 89.11
N PRO A 233 31.82 15.73 90.04
CA PRO A 233 33.21 16.16 89.94
C PRO A 233 34.09 15.21 90.75
N ALA A 234 34.90 14.39 90.08
CA ALA A 234 36.07 13.77 90.70
C ALA A 234 37.14 13.51 89.64
N THR A 235 38.12 14.41 89.66
CA THR A 235 39.50 14.28 89.19
C THR A 235 40.01 12.84 89.05
N ILE A 236 40.44 12.47 87.83
CA ILE A 236 41.71 11.77 87.62
C ILE A 236 42.35 12.32 86.34
N SER A 237 43.42 13.09 86.54
CA SER A 237 44.47 13.33 85.55
C SER A 237 45.13 12.01 85.17
N GLY A 238 45.36 11.79 83.88
CA GLY A 238 46.09 10.63 83.37
C GLY A 238 46.48 10.86 81.92
N ASP A 239 47.77 11.14 81.75
CA ASP A 239 48.45 11.60 80.56
C ASP A 239 48.57 10.54 79.44
N GLY A 240 48.70 11.03 78.21
CA GLY A 240 49.46 10.45 77.10
C GLY A 240 49.13 9.04 76.57
N ALA A 241 48.67 8.98 75.31
CA ALA A 241 49.45 8.28 74.27
C ALA A 241 48.87 8.53 72.88
N SER A 242 49.73 9.13 72.06
CA SER A 242 49.69 9.19 70.60
C SER A 242 49.49 7.81 69.98
N ALA A 243 48.51 7.66 69.08
CA ALA A 243 48.53 6.66 68.03
C ALA A 243 47.84 7.22 66.78
N THR A 244 48.70 7.65 65.86
CA THR A 244 48.48 7.93 64.46
C THR A 244 47.56 6.93 63.78
N LEU A 245 46.47 7.40 63.18
CA LEU A 245 45.92 6.82 61.95
C LEU A 245 45.42 7.97 61.04
N LYS A 246 46.27 8.32 60.08
CA LYS A 246 45.88 8.98 58.84
C LYS A 246 45.10 7.97 58.00
N THR A 247 43.88 8.30 57.59
CA THR A 247 43.18 7.77 56.40
C THR A 247 42.07 8.80 56.09
N THR A 248 42.36 9.84 55.30
CA THR A 248 41.95 9.98 53.88
C THR A 248 40.45 9.73 53.67
N ALA A 249 39.64 10.78 53.57
CA ALA A 249 39.25 11.44 52.32
C ALA A 249 38.08 10.74 51.58
N SER A 250 36.97 11.48 51.50
CA SER A 250 36.03 11.55 50.36
C SER A 250 35.44 10.25 49.80
N GLU A 251 34.17 10.00 50.10
CA GLU A 251 33.29 9.18 49.24
C GLU A 251 32.38 10.09 48.41
N GLN A 252 33.01 10.70 47.40
CA GLN A 252 32.37 10.98 46.12
C GLN A 252 32.78 9.85 45.17
N GLN A 253 31.81 9.27 44.48
CA GLN A 253 31.90 8.59 43.18
C GLN A 253 33.30 8.13 42.72
N HIS A 254 33.53 6.81 42.71
CA HIS A 254 34.41 6.24 41.71
C HIS A 254 33.92 4.86 41.23
N VAL A 255 33.59 4.87 39.95
CA VAL A 255 33.46 3.75 39.02
C VAL A 255 34.69 2.85 39.14
N GLN A 256 34.51 1.56 39.45
CA GLN A 256 35.59 0.58 39.33
C GLN A 256 35.94 0.40 37.84
N THR A 257 37.00 1.05 37.42
CA THR A 257 37.85 0.65 36.30
C THR A 257 38.88 -0.36 36.82
N ASP A 258 38.56 -1.65 36.69
CA ASP A 258 39.56 -2.70 36.82
C ASP A 258 40.21 -2.96 35.46
N VAL A 259 41.39 -2.36 35.36
CA VAL A 259 42.62 -2.79 34.68
C VAL A 259 42.50 -3.82 33.56
N VAL A 260 42.81 -3.30 32.38
CA VAL A 260 43.20 -4.01 31.16
C VAL A 260 44.42 -4.88 31.45
N ASN A 261 44.27 -6.20 31.37
CA ASN A 261 45.43 -7.06 31.12
C ASN A 261 45.79 -6.90 29.64
N ALA A 262 46.77 -6.05 29.38
CA ALA A 262 47.37 -5.91 28.07
C ALA A 262 48.27 -7.13 27.82
N ASP A 263 47.79 -8.05 26.99
CA ASP A 263 48.67 -9.02 26.36
C ASP A 263 49.46 -8.33 25.24
N ALA A 264 50.63 -8.86 24.89
CA ALA A 264 51.71 -8.20 24.12
C ALA A 264 51.40 -7.82 22.65
N SER A 265 50.14 -7.62 22.29
CA SER A 265 49.66 -7.30 20.95
C SER A 265 48.78 -6.04 20.86
N GLY A 266 48.58 -5.29 21.96
CA GLY A 266 47.88 -3.99 21.92
C GLY A 266 46.35 -4.04 21.95
N HIS A 267 45.77 -5.23 22.17
CA HIS A 267 44.32 -5.44 22.21
C HIS A 267 43.78 -5.32 23.64
N VAL A 268 42.65 -4.62 23.81
CA VAL A 268 41.97 -4.46 25.10
C VAL A 268 40.90 -5.53 25.26
N ILE A 269 40.93 -6.30 26.34
CA ILE A 269 39.90 -7.32 26.63
C ILE A 269 38.79 -6.71 27.48
N TYR A 270 37.55 -6.71 26.99
CA TYR A 270 36.36 -6.22 27.68
C TYR A 270 35.45 -7.35 28.12
N ARG A 271 34.97 -7.33 29.37
CA ARG A 271 33.98 -8.30 29.86
C ARG A 271 32.57 -7.72 29.77
N VAL A 272 31.70 -8.38 29.03
CA VAL A 272 30.28 -7.98 28.84
C VAL A 272 29.55 -8.00 30.19
N ARG A 273 28.82 -6.92 30.50
CA ARG A 273 27.95 -6.83 31.69
C ARG A 273 26.49 -7.05 31.30
N ALA A 274 25.62 -7.18 32.31
CA ALA A 274 24.18 -7.19 32.08
C ALA A 274 23.74 -5.90 31.37
N ASP A 275 22.89 -6.06 30.35
CA ASP A 275 22.35 -5.00 29.50
C ASP A 275 23.35 -4.28 28.58
N ASP A 276 24.57 -4.81 28.41
CA ASP A 276 25.49 -4.32 27.39
C ASP A 276 25.18 -4.92 26.00
N THR A 277 25.11 -4.06 24.99
CA THR A 277 25.01 -4.42 23.57
C THR A 277 26.32 -4.06 22.87
N LEU A 278 26.64 -4.67 21.73
CA LEU A 278 27.82 -4.28 20.95
C LEU A 278 27.85 -2.78 20.65
N SER A 279 26.67 -2.20 20.42
CA SER A 279 26.46 -0.77 20.24
C SER A 279 26.81 0.06 21.50
N SER A 280 26.39 -0.37 22.69
CA SER A 280 26.71 0.32 23.95
C SER A 280 28.20 0.20 24.31
N ILE A 281 28.81 -0.97 24.09
CA ILE A 281 30.24 -1.22 24.31
C ILE A 281 31.08 -0.37 23.34
N SER A 282 30.71 -0.33 22.06
CA SER A 282 31.38 0.50 21.06
C SER A 282 31.32 1.99 21.41
N LYS A 283 30.16 2.46 21.90
CA LYS A 283 30.02 3.85 22.39
C LYS A 283 30.92 4.13 23.59
N LYS A 284 31.09 3.18 24.52
CA LYS A 284 31.96 3.33 25.69
C LYS A 284 33.45 3.37 25.33
N VAL A 285 33.87 2.59 24.34
CA VAL A 285 35.30 2.43 24.02
C VAL A 285 35.77 3.32 22.86
N TYR A 286 35.00 3.42 21.79
CA TYR A 286 35.32 4.25 20.62
C TYR A 286 34.57 5.58 20.58
N GLY A 287 33.63 5.84 21.51
CA GLY A 287 32.79 7.03 21.48
C GLY A 287 31.72 7.04 20.38
N ASN A 288 31.68 6.02 19.51
CA ASN A 288 30.78 5.91 18.38
C ASN A 288 30.01 4.60 18.42
N THR A 289 28.68 4.68 18.43
CA THR A 289 27.79 3.52 18.40
C THR A 289 28.00 2.70 17.13
N SER A 290 28.21 3.35 15.97
CA SER A 290 28.33 2.70 14.65
C SER A 290 29.63 1.91 14.45
N ALA A 291 30.59 1.98 15.37
CA ALA A 291 31.84 1.22 15.31
C ALA A 291 31.71 -0.22 15.86
N TRP A 292 30.49 -0.65 16.22
CA TRP A 292 30.20 -2.00 16.73
C TRP A 292 30.64 -3.10 15.76
N THR A 293 30.62 -2.84 14.44
CA THR A 293 31.05 -3.79 13.41
C THR A 293 32.51 -4.21 13.55
N ARG A 294 33.39 -3.30 14.00
CA ARG A 294 34.82 -3.61 14.22
C ARG A 294 35.03 -4.57 15.38
N ILE A 295 34.25 -4.41 16.45
CA ILE A 295 34.26 -5.31 17.61
C ILE A 295 33.73 -6.69 17.20
N PHE A 296 32.66 -6.71 16.39
CA PHE A 296 32.11 -7.96 15.86
C PHE A 296 33.12 -8.69 14.95
N GLU A 297 33.77 -7.97 14.03
CA GLU A 297 34.79 -8.53 13.13
C GLU A 297 35.97 -9.13 13.89
N ALA A 298 36.45 -8.45 14.95
CA ALA A 298 37.54 -8.93 15.78
C ALA A 298 37.18 -10.15 16.66
N ASN A 299 35.88 -10.47 16.81
CA ASN A 299 35.40 -11.56 17.65
C ASN A 299 34.51 -12.55 16.88
N ARG A 300 34.57 -12.60 15.54
CA ARG A 300 33.77 -13.56 14.75
C ARG A 300 34.00 -15.02 15.13
N ASP A 301 35.19 -15.34 15.64
CA ASP A 301 35.51 -16.69 16.12
C ASP A 301 34.73 -17.06 17.40
N ARG A 302 34.13 -16.07 18.08
CA ARG A 302 33.43 -16.23 19.36
C ARG A 302 31.96 -15.79 19.31
N LEU A 303 31.57 -14.96 18.34
CA LEU A 303 30.20 -14.48 18.13
C LEU A 303 29.72 -14.86 16.72
N GLU A 304 28.75 -15.77 16.64
CA GLU A 304 28.12 -16.15 15.37
C GLU A 304 27.17 -15.05 14.87
N THR A 305 26.41 -14.44 15.78
CA THR A 305 25.51 -13.31 15.48
C THR A 305 25.81 -12.08 16.35
N PRO A 306 25.47 -10.86 15.89
CA PRO A 306 25.72 -9.63 16.65
C PRO A 306 24.95 -9.53 17.98
N ASP A 307 23.88 -10.30 18.14
CA ASP A 307 22.99 -10.24 19.31
C ASP A 307 23.28 -11.36 20.34
N ASP A 308 24.16 -12.32 20.01
CA ASP A 308 24.54 -13.45 20.89
C ASP A 308 25.58 -13.07 21.96
N LEU A 309 25.35 -11.98 22.69
CA LEU A 309 26.25 -11.57 23.77
C LEU A 309 25.89 -12.26 25.09
N ALA A 310 26.76 -13.15 25.55
CA ALA A 310 26.63 -13.79 26.86
C ALA A 310 27.24 -12.93 27.98
N LEU A 311 26.58 -12.91 29.14
CA LEU A 311 27.04 -12.20 30.34
C LEU A 311 28.42 -12.70 30.79
N GLY A 312 29.38 -11.79 31.01
CA GLY A 312 30.73 -12.10 31.46
C GLY A 312 31.69 -12.57 30.36
N MET A 313 31.24 -12.62 29.11
CA MET A 313 32.04 -13.04 27.96
C MET A 313 33.20 -12.03 27.68
N PRO A 314 34.44 -12.51 27.46
CA PRO A 314 35.56 -11.65 27.08
C PRO A 314 35.55 -11.34 25.57
N LEU A 315 35.36 -10.07 25.23
CA LEU A 315 35.46 -9.50 23.89
C LEU A 315 36.82 -8.84 23.69
N ILE A 316 37.43 -9.08 22.53
CA ILE A 316 38.65 -8.42 22.08
C ILE A 316 38.27 -7.10 21.43
N ILE A 317 38.85 -6.00 21.89
CA ILE A 317 38.67 -4.68 21.30
C ILE A 317 39.98 -4.28 20.61
N PRO A 318 39.94 -4.07 19.27
CA PRO A 318 41.07 -3.57 18.49
C PRO A 318 41.51 -2.14 18.82
#